data_AF-A0A366KW37-F1
#
_entry.id   AF-A0A366KW37-F1
#
_cell.length_a   1.000
_cell.length_b   1.000
_cell.length_c   1.000
_cell.angle_alpha   90.00
_cell.angle_beta   90.00
_cell.angle_gamma   90.00
#
_symmetry.space_group_name_H-M   'P 1'
#
loop_
_entity.id
_entity.type
_entity.pdbx_description
1 polymer ?
#
loop_
_entity_poly.entity_id
_entity_poly.type
_entity_poly.pdbx_seq_one_letter_code
_entity_poly.pdbx_strand_id
1 'polypeptide(L)'
;MEKFKTDCLPFLYQSEFYSIAWGMEHYGFFIDPQGRKCNYRISKDYRYGVTDKWNLSKTTDKVDPSDNTAYEHEEYETIAPDDLFENLLNSVEYKPWFGYQKKTNIITEEMIADLLQSPIEDHGDIALDAGSFTNSLYVYDAEMGIYKRILLSMDGDVKRVNQSIYTHNIIRSLGQIKL
;
A
#
# COMPACT_ATOMS: atom_id res chain seq x y z
N MET A 1 -18.05 12.99 2.86
CA MET A 1 -18.13 11.56 2.54
C MET A 1 -18.15 11.26 1.04
N GLU A 2 -18.15 12.26 0.13
CA GLU A 2 -18.22 12.03 -1.33
C GLU A 2 -16.87 11.94 -2.07
N LYS A 3 -15.73 12.13 -1.39
CA LYS A 3 -14.41 12.29 -2.05
C LYS A 3 -13.80 10.98 -2.55
N PHE A 4 -14.13 9.85 -1.92
CA PHE A 4 -13.55 8.54 -2.20
C PHE A 4 -14.67 7.54 -2.52
N LYS A 5 -14.63 7.02 -3.73
CA LYS A 5 -15.58 6.06 -4.29
C LYS A 5 -14.80 5.10 -5.18
N THR A 6 -15.25 3.86 -5.28
CA THR A 6 -14.55 2.78 -5.99
C THR A 6 -14.50 3.02 -7.51
N ASP A 7 -15.49 3.70 -8.08
CA ASP A 7 -15.51 4.12 -9.49
C ASP A 7 -14.42 5.14 -9.85
N CYS A 8 -14.06 6.00 -8.90
CA CYS A 8 -13.05 7.06 -9.06
C CYS A 8 -11.64 6.63 -8.60
N LEU A 9 -11.57 5.55 -7.82
CA LEU A 9 -10.34 4.97 -7.26
C LEU A 9 -10.21 3.49 -7.64
N PRO A 10 -10.23 3.10 -8.92
CA PRO A 10 -10.04 1.71 -9.33
C PRO A 10 -8.70 1.12 -8.85
N PHE A 11 -7.70 1.98 -8.59
CA PHE A 11 -6.46 1.60 -7.95
C PHE A 11 -5.86 2.75 -7.13
N LEU A 12 -4.96 2.41 -6.20
CA LEU A 12 -4.18 3.34 -5.38
C LEU A 12 -2.77 2.80 -5.20
N TYR A 13 -1.76 3.62 -5.47
CA TYR A 13 -0.39 3.30 -5.10
C TYR A 13 -0.13 3.68 -3.64
N GLN A 14 0.54 2.83 -2.88
CA GLN A 14 1.01 3.12 -1.52
C GLN A 14 2.52 2.96 -1.47
N SER A 15 3.19 3.92 -0.83
CA SER A 15 4.56 3.75 -0.33
C SER A 15 4.56 4.00 1.16
N GLU A 16 5.08 3.05 1.94
CA GLU A 16 5.03 3.06 3.39
C GLU A 16 6.34 2.59 4.04
N PHE A 17 6.56 3.06 5.26
CA PHE A 17 7.55 2.52 6.18
C PHE A 17 6.83 2.10 7.45
N TYR A 18 7.13 0.90 7.94
CA TYR A 18 6.60 0.35 9.17
C TYR A 18 7.73 -0.25 10.02
N SER A 19 7.83 0.12 11.29
CA SER A 19 8.77 -0.49 12.23
C SER A 19 8.19 -0.54 13.63
N ILE A 20 8.48 -1.63 14.36
CA ILE A 20 8.07 -1.84 15.76
C ILE A 20 9.25 -1.83 16.74
N ALA A 21 10.48 -2.00 16.25
CA ALA A 21 11.64 -2.28 17.10
C ALA A 21 12.03 -1.13 18.05
N TRP A 22 11.64 0.11 17.71
CA TRP A 22 12.01 1.32 18.46
C TRP A 22 10.80 2.17 18.84
N GLY A 23 9.65 1.51 19.00
CA GLY A 23 8.33 2.13 19.03
C GLY A 23 7.68 2.10 17.65
N MET A 24 6.34 2.14 17.61
CA MET A 24 5.61 2.06 16.35
C MET A 24 5.88 3.31 15.51
N GLU A 25 6.61 3.13 14.42
CA GLU A 25 6.78 4.14 13.38
C GLU A 25 6.09 3.63 12.12
N HIS A 26 4.95 4.23 11.78
CA HIS A 26 4.24 3.94 10.54
C HIS A 26 3.93 5.24 9.83
N TYR A 27 4.45 5.40 8.62
CA TYR A 27 4.15 6.58 7.82
C TYR A 27 4.29 6.28 6.34
N GLY A 28 3.65 7.12 5.54
CA GLY A 28 3.77 7.01 4.11
C GLY A 28 2.82 7.89 3.34
N PHE A 29 2.50 7.46 2.13
CA PHE A 29 1.57 8.17 1.28
C PHE A 29 0.85 7.25 0.31
N PHE A 30 -0.34 7.69 -0.09
CA PHE A 30 -1.07 7.18 -1.23
C PHE A 30 -0.94 8.10 -2.44
N ILE A 31 -1.01 7.54 -3.64
CA ILE A 31 -1.23 8.27 -4.90
C ILE A 31 -2.40 7.63 -5.62
N ASP A 32 -3.38 8.45 -5.97
CA ASP A 32 -4.57 8.02 -6.70
C ASP A 32 -4.40 8.09 -8.23
N PRO A 33 -5.38 7.61 -9.01
CA PRO A 33 -5.30 7.61 -10.48
C PRO A 33 -5.20 9.01 -11.09
N GLN A 34 -5.61 10.06 -10.36
CA GLN A 34 -5.48 11.45 -10.79
C GLN A 34 -4.14 12.08 -10.38
N GLY A 35 -3.26 11.30 -9.73
CA GLY A 35 -1.95 11.75 -9.26
C GLY A 35 -1.98 12.57 -7.98
N ARG A 36 -3.12 12.61 -7.25
CA ARG A 36 -3.19 13.29 -5.96
C ARG A 36 -2.43 12.48 -4.92
N LYS A 37 -1.48 13.13 -4.25
CA LYS A 37 -0.67 12.52 -3.20
C LYS A 37 -1.26 12.83 -1.83
N CYS A 38 -1.48 11.80 -1.01
CA CYS A 38 -2.04 11.94 0.33
C CYS A 38 -1.10 11.30 1.36
N ASN A 39 -0.48 12.09 2.24
CA ASN A 39 0.50 11.59 3.21
C ASN A 39 -0.17 11.28 4.55
N TYR A 40 0.37 10.30 5.27
CA TYR A 40 -0.06 9.93 6.61
C TYR A 40 1.16 9.59 7.49
N ARG A 41 0.96 9.70 8.80
CA ARG A 41 1.90 9.27 9.84
C ARG A 41 1.11 8.89 11.07
N ILE A 42 1.36 7.70 11.58
CA ILE A 42 0.85 7.20 12.86
C ILE A 42 1.87 7.55 13.95
N SER A 43 1.39 8.06 15.08
CA SER A 43 2.24 8.60 16.14
C SER A 43 2.94 7.48 16.94
N LYS A 44 4.09 7.80 17.54
CA LYS A 44 4.74 6.94 18.56
C LYS A 44 3.85 6.71 19.79
N ASP A 45 2.86 7.60 19.99
CA ASP A 45 1.87 7.51 21.06
C ASP A 45 0.71 6.56 20.74
N TYR A 46 0.79 5.78 19.65
CA TYR A 46 -0.18 4.73 19.33
C TYR A 46 -0.16 3.65 20.43
N ARG A 47 -0.95 3.88 21.47
CA ARG A 47 -1.33 2.88 22.45
C ARG A 47 -2.52 2.15 21.84
N TYR A 48 -2.57 0.82 21.98
CA TYR A 48 -3.64 -0.10 21.54
C TYR A 48 -5.10 0.27 21.95
N GLY A 49 -5.35 1.47 22.49
CA GLY A 49 -6.68 2.02 22.76
C GLY A 49 -6.84 3.54 22.56
N VAL A 50 -5.93 4.25 21.88
CA VAL A 50 -6.02 5.73 21.74
C VAL A 50 -5.76 6.24 20.29
N THR A 51 -6.88 6.39 19.56
CA THR A 51 -7.25 7.48 18.63
C THR A 51 -6.43 7.88 17.40
N ASP A 52 -5.41 7.15 16.95
CA ASP A 52 -5.12 7.23 15.51
C ASP A 52 -6.15 6.32 14.84
N LYS A 53 -7.17 6.90 14.19
CA LYS A 53 -8.24 6.16 13.48
C LYS A 53 -7.74 5.42 12.22
N TRP A 54 -6.47 5.04 12.23
CA TRP A 54 -5.87 4.22 11.22
C TRP A 54 -6.38 2.80 11.39
N ASN A 55 -7.16 2.36 10.42
CA ASN A 55 -7.74 1.05 10.41
C ASN A 55 -6.68 0.09 9.83
N LEU A 56 -5.77 -0.36 10.72
CA LEU A 56 -5.40 -1.78 10.87
C LEU A 56 -5.54 -2.62 9.60
N SER A 57 -6.70 -3.26 9.57
CA SER A 57 -7.31 -4.02 8.50
C SER A 57 -8.55 -4.68 9.12
N LYS A 58 -9.72 -4.58 8.49
CA LYS A 58 -10.71 -5.65 8.54
C LYS A 58 -10.65 -6.34 7.18
N THR A 59 -9.68 -7.24 7.03
CA THR A 59 -9.66 -8.21 5.93
C THR A 59 -10.92 -9.08 6.06
N THR A 60 -12.00 -8.67 5.40
CA THR A 60 -13.18 -9.53 5.29
C THR A 60 -12.90 -10.62 4.27
N ASP A 61 -12.52 -11.78 4.83
CA ASP A 61 -12.92 -13.13 4.43
C ASP A 61 -12.13 -13.93 3.35
N LYS A 62 -11.80 -15.16 3.76
CA LYS A 62 -11.69 -16.41 2.98
C LYS A 62 -10.48 -16.60 2.06
N VAL A 63 -9.27 -16.54 2.60
CA VAL A 63 -8.21 -17.42 2.06
C VAL A 63 -8.54 -18.85 2.53
N ASP A 64 -8.53 -19.81 1.60
CA ASP A 64 -8.77 -21.21 1.92
C ASP A 64 -7.77 -21.64 3.03
N PRO A 65 -8.24 -22.13 4.20
CA PRO A 65 -7.34 -22.54 5.28
C PRO A 65 -6.41 -23.71 4.91
N SER A 66 -6.60 -24.33 3.74
CA SER A 66 -5.68 -25.33 3.17
C SER A 66 -4.53 -24.72 2.33
N ASP A 67 -4.54 -23.41 2.08
CA ASP A 67 -3.44 -22.72 1.43
C ASP A 67 -2.33 -22.43 2.45
N ASN A 68 -1.38 -23.36 2.56
CA ASN A 68 -0.21 -23.24 3.44
C ASN A 68 0.74 -22.09 3.04
N THR A 69 0.45 -21.33 1.98
CA THR A 69 1.16 -20.08 1.67
C THR A 69 0.55 -18.86 2.37
N ALA A 70 -0.67 -18.97 2.93
CA ALA A 70 -1.35 -17.85 3.58
C ALA A 70 -0.87 -17.56 5.02
N TYR A 71 -0.22 -18.54 5.67
CA TYR A 71 0.11 -18.47 7.10
C TYR A 71 1.37 -17.65 7.44
N GLU A 72 2.15 -17.23 6.44
CA GLU A 72 3.41 -16.47 6.63
C GLU A 72 3.44 -15.14 5.85
N HIS A 73 2.32 -14.74 5.25
CA HIS A 73 2.24 -13.59 4.36
C HIS A 73 1.36 -12.49 4.97
N GLU A 74 2.00 -11.32 5.13
CA GLU A 74 1.47 -9.98 5.48
C GLU A 74 -0.06 -9.87 5.62
N GLU A 75 -0.53 -9.44 6.80
CA GLU A 75 -1.93 -9.18 7.18
C GLU A 75 -2.70 -8.13 6.31
N TYR A 76 -2.19 -7.78 5.13
CA TYR A 76 -2.58 -6.62 4.32
C TYR A 76 -2.91 -6.95 2.86
N GLU A 77 -3.10 -8.21 2.48
CA GLU A 77 -3.35 -8.58 1.08
C GLU A 77 -4.68 -8.03 0.54
N THR A 78 -5.64 -7.72 1.41
CA THR A 78 -6.92 -7.12 1.00
C THR A 78 -7.40 -6.08 2.01
N ILE A 79 -8.23 -5.14 1.55
CA ILE A 79 -8.86 -4.13 2.42
C ILE A 79 -10.22 -3.73 1.86
N ALA A 80 -11.24 -3.63 2.73
CA ALA A 80 -12.56 -3.15 2.30
C ALA A 80 -12.49 -1.67 1.90
N PRO A 81 -13.30 -1.21 0.92
CA PRO A 81 -13.31 0.19 0.51
C PRO A 81 -13.55 1.16 1.68
N ASP A 82 -14.47 0.85 2.58
CA ASP A 82 -14.80 1.73 3.71
C ASP A 82 -13.60 1.91 4.66
N ASP A 83 -12.84 0.85 4.94
CA ASP A 83 -11.64 0.92 5.79
C ASP A 83 -10.50 1.69 5.09
N LEU A 84 -10.28 1.43 3.80
CA LEU A 84 -9.27 2.15 3.01
C LEU A 84 -9.62 3.64 2.90
N PHE A 85 -10.90 3.96 2.71
CA PHE A 85 -11.36 5.34 2.61
C PHE A 85 -11.32 6.05 3.95
N GLU A 86 -11.52 5.36 5.07
CA GLU A 86 -11.23 5.90 6.41
C GLU A 86 -9.75 6.26 6.55
N ASN A 87 -8.82 5.37 6.15
CA ASN A 87 -7.38 5.66 6.16
C ASN A 87 -7.03 6.88 5.29
N LEU A 88 -7.62 6.99 4.09
CA LEU A 88 -7.45 8.16 3.22
C LEU A 88 -8.04 9.44 3.83
N LEU A 89 -9.17 9.36 4.53
CA LEU A 89 -9.76 10.54 5.20
C LEU A 89 -8.89 11.05 6.35
N ASN A 90 -8.12 10.16 6.99
CA ASN A 90 -7.14 10.51 8.02
C ASN A 90 -5.78 10.96 7.45
N SER A 91 -5.63 11.01 6.12
CA SER A 91 -4.42 11.48 5.45
C SER A 91 -4.51 12.95 5.04
N VAL A 92 -3.35 13.60 4.85
CA VAL A 92 -3.24 14.99 4.43
C VAL A 92 -2.83 15.06 2.97
N GLU A 93 -3.71 15.61 2.13
CA GLU A 93 -3.43 15.85 0.72
C GLU A 93 -2.27 16.85 0.57
N TYR A 94 -1.23 16.43 -0.15
CA TYR A 94 -0.10 17.27 -0.49
C TYR A 94 -0.47 18.22 -1.63
N LYS A 95 -0.46 19.52 -1.33
CA LYS A 95 -0.65 20.58 -2.33
C LYS A 95 0.67 21.29 -2.56
N PRO A 96 1.36 21.07 -3.69
CA PRO A 96 2.60 21.76 -3.97
C PRO A 96 2.33 23.27 -4.05
N TRP A 97 3.25 24.08 -3.49
CA TRP A 97 3.12 25.53 -3.41
C TRP A 97 3.17 26.23 -4.78
N PHE A 98 3.64 25.53 -5.82
CA PHE A 98 3.54 25.93 -7.22
C PHE A 98 2.85 24.81 -8.01
N GLY A 99 2.13 25.16 -9.09
CA GLY A 99 1.30 24.27 -9.93
C GLY A 99 2.04 23.16 -10.69
N TYR A 100 3.15 22.67 -10.15
CA TYR A 100 3.84 21.48 -10.61
C TYR A 100 2.99 20.26 -10.27
N GLN A 101 2.13 19.87 -11.20
CA GLN A 101 1.60 18.51 -11.24
C GLN A 101 2.67 17.63 -11.88
N LYS A 102 3.28 16.74 -11.09
CA LYS A 102 4.11 15.68 -11.64
C LYS A 102 3.20 14.81 -12.52
N LYS A 103 3.48 14.69 -13.81
CA LYS A 103 2.83 13.68 -14.65
C LYS A 103 3.19 12.31 -14.06
N THR A 104 2.22 11.67 -13.43
CA THR A 104 2.35 10.28 -12.99
C THR A 104 2.24 9.38 -14.22
N ASN A 105 2.92 8.24 -14.19
CA ASN A 105 2.63 7.22 -15.20
C ASN A 105 1.18 6.80 -15.04
N ILE A 106 0.49 6.68 -16.17
CA ILE A 106 -0.86 6.10 -16.21
C ILE A 106 -0.67 4.60 -15.98
N ILE A 107 -1.21 4.07 -14.88
CA ILE A 107 -1.30 2.62 -14.66
C ILE A 107 -2.45 2.11 -15.53
N THR A 108 -2.17 1.11 -16.37
CA THR A 108 -3.16 0.50 -17.27
C THR A 108 -3.63 -0.85 -16.75
N GLU A 109 -4.75 -1.35 -17.28
CA GLU A 109 -5.25 -2.70 -16.99
C GLU A 109 -4.24 -3.79 -17.36
N GLU A 110 -3.50 -3.61 -18.47
CA GLU A 110 -2.42 -4.52 -18.89
C GLU A 110 -1.32 -4.60 -17.82
N MET A 111 -0.89 -3.46 -17.29
CA MET A 111 0.13 -3.43 -16.23
C MET A 111 -0.36 -4.13 -14.96
N ILE A 112 -1.62 -3.92 -14.59
CA ILE A 112 -2.25 -4.57 -13.43
C ILE A 112 -2.33 -6.09 -13.65
N ALA A 113 -2.73 -6.54 -14.83
CA ALA A 113 -2.83 -7.96 -15.15
C ALA A 113 -1.46 -8.65 -15.10
N ASP A 114 -0.41 -8.03 -15.67
CA ASP A 114 0.96 -8.55 -15.59
C ASP A 114 1.48 -8.61 -14.15
N LEU A 115 1.23 -7.56 -13.36
CA LEU A 115 1.60 -7.48 -11.95
C LEU A 115 0.95 -8.59 -11.10
N LEU A 116 -0.32 -8.92 -11.35
CA LEU A 116 -1.05 -9.97 -10.64
C LEU A 116 -0.55 -11.38 -10.98
N GLN A 117 -0.02 -11.58 -12.19
CA GLN A 117 0.47 -12.88 -12.66
C GLN A 117 1.97 -13.07 -12.43
N SER A 118 2.69 -11.99 -12.19
CA SER A 118 4.13 -12.01 -11.99
C SER A 118 4.50 -12.58 -10.62
N PRO A 119 5.52 -13.45 -10.54
CA PRO A 119 5.96 -14.01 -9.27
C PRO A 119 6.62 -12.93 -8.41
N ILE A 120 6.52 -13.12 -7.10
CA ILE A 120 7.33 -12.39 -6.13
C ILE A 120 8.63 -13.17 -5.91
N GLU A 121 9.77 -12.54 -6.18
CA GLU A 121 11.07 -13.06 -5.77
C GLU A 121 11.28 -12.71 -4.29
N ASP A 122 11.49 -13.74 -3.46
CA ASP A 122 11.80 -13.60 -2.04
C ASP A 122 13.30 -13.85 -1.80
N HIS A 123 13.97 -12.85 -1.24
CA HIS A 123 15.39 -12.93 -0.88
C HIS A 123 15.61 -13.24 0.60
N GLY A 124 14.53 -13.44 1.37
CA GLY A 124 14.55 -13.75 2.79
C GLY A 124 14.89 -12.54 3.67
N ASP A 125 15.26 -12.86 4.92
CA ASP A 125 15.65 -11.89 5.93
C ASP A 125 17.01 -11.26 5.57
N ILE A 126 17.04 -9.93 5.49
CA ILE A 126 18.23 -9.14 5.16
C ILE A 126 18.79 -8.43 6.40
N ALA A 127 17.92 -8.00 7.30
CA ALA A 127 18.27 -7.30 8.52
C ALA A 127 17.33 -7.68 9.66
N LEU A 128 17.73 -7.33 10.88
CA LEU A 128 16.86 -7.40 12.06
C LEU A 128 16.62 -5.98 12.55
N ASP A 129 15.38 -5.69 12.94
CA ASP A 129 14.95 -4.42 13.55
C ASP A 129 15.15 -3.18 12.66
N ALA A 130 15.26 -3.37 11.33
CA ALA A 130 15.34 -2.31 10.33
C ALA A 130 13.95 -1.74 9.98
N GLY A 131 12.88 -2.48 10.26
CA GLY A 131 11.53 -2.20 9.76
C GLY A 131 11.38 -2.58 8.29
N SER A 132 10.25 -2.20 7.69
CA SER A 132 9.92 -2.54 6.30
C SER A 132 9.55 -1.30 5.51
N PHE A 133 10.23 -1.11 4.38
CA PHE A 133 9.86 -0.16 3.34
C PHE A 133 9.08 -0.90 2.27
N THR A 134 7.82 -0.55 2.09
CA THR A 134 6.93 -1.27 1.17
C THR A 134 6.35 -0.34 0.12
N ASN A 135 6.33 -0.82 -1.12
CA ASN A 135 5.60 -0.20 -2.21
C ASN A 135 4.57 -1.20 -2.73
N SER A 136 3.32 -0.75 -2.85
CA SER A 136 2.19 -1.60 -3.22
C SER A 136 1.19 -0.88 -4.12
N LEU A 137 0.40 -1.66 -4.84
CA LEU A 137 -0.75 -1.18 -5.57
C LEU A 137 -2.01 -1.85 -5.02
N TYR A 138 -2.98 -1.09 -4.54
CA TYR A 138 -4.31 -1.59 -4.25
C TYR A 138 -5.16 -1.49 -5.51
N VAL A 139 -5.84 -2.55 -5.89
CA VAL A 139 -6.72 -2.60 -7.06
C VAL A 139 -8.10 -3.08 -6.62
N TYR A 140 -9.15 -2.35 -6.99
CA TYR A 140 -10.51 -2.70 -6.60
C TYR A 140 -11.01 -3.91 -7.40
N ASP A 141 -11.40 -4.97 -6.70
CA ASP A 141 -12.10 -6.12 -7.22
C ASP A 141 -13.60 -5.93 -7.01
N ALA A 142 -14.33 -5.67 -8.09
CA ALA A 142 -15.77 -5.40 -8.04
C ALA A 142 -16.62 -6.66 -7.75
N GLU A 143 -16.11 -7.85 -8.06
CA GLU A 143 -16.81 -9.11 -7.80
C GLU A 143 -16.77 -9.42 -6.29
N MET A 144 -15.60 -9.22 -5.69
CA MET A 144 -15.38 -9.47 -4.26
C MET A 144 -15.75 -8.27 -3.37
N GLY A 145 -15.85 -7.06 -3.94
CA GLY A 145 -16.17 -5.84 -3.18
C GLY A 145 -15.02 -5.35 -2.28
N ILE A 146 -13.77 -5.67 -2.64
CA ILE A 146 -12.57 -5.39 -1.83
C ILE A 146 -11.46 -4.80 -2.71
N TYR A 147 -10.50 -4.11 -2.10
CA TYR A 147 -9.22 -3.84 -2.75
C TYR A 147 -8.25 -4.99 -2.51
N LYS A 148 -7.63 -5.50 -3.57
CA LYS A 148 -6.51 -6.44 -3.52
C LYS A 148 -5.20 -5.68 -3.55
N ARG A 149 -4.29 -5.99 -2.65
CA ARG A 149 -2.94 -5.43 -2.59
C ARG A 149 -2.01 -6.28 -3.45
N ILE A 150 -1.33 -5.62 -4.37
CA ILE A 150 -0.25 -6.19 -5.15
C ILE A 150 1.05 -5.62 -4.58
N LEU A 151 1.89 -6.48 -4.01
CA LEU A 151 3.23 -6.09 -3.59
C LEU A 151 4.05 -5.76 -4.84
N LEU A 152 4.71 -4.59 -4.83
CA LEU A 152 5.66 -4.20 -5.88
C LEU A 152 7.09 -4.46 -5.40
N SER A 153 7.40 -3.98 -4.19
CA SER A 153 8.69 -4.23 -3.54
C SER A 153 8.58 -4.09 -2.03
N MET A 154 9.39 -4.86 -1.31
CA MET A 154 9.68 -4.69 0.11
C MET A 154 11.20 -4.71 0.32
N ASP A 155 11.69 -3.85 1.21
CA ASP A 155 13.07 -3.80 1.68
C ASP A 155 13.11 -3.52 3.20
N GLY A 156 14.24 -3.77 3.86
CA GLY A 156 14.40 -3.64 5.31
C GLY A 156 14.66 -5.00 5.96
N ASP A 157 13.79 -5.42 6.87
CA ASP A 157 13.92 -6.73 7.56
C ASP A 157 13.88 -7.89 6.55
N VAL A 158 12.95 -7.83 5.60
CA VAL A 158 12.80 -8.80 4.51
C VAL A 158 12.93 -8.08 3.17
N LYS A 159 13.44 -8.77 2.16
CA LYS A 159 13.45 -8.25 0.79
C LYS A 159 12.65 -9.12 -0.16
N ARG A 160 11.63 -8.52 -0.78
CA ARG A 160 10.74 -9.14 -1.76
C ARG A 160 10.51 -8.22 -2.95
N VAL A 161 10.48 -8.75 -4.17
CA VAL A 161 10.30 -7.95 -5.39
C VAL A 161 9.38 -8.64 -6.38
N ASN A 162 8.36 -7.93 -6.86
CA ASN A 162 7.51 -8.41 -7.95
C ASN A 162 8.27 -8.36 -9.28
N GLN A 163 8.37 -9.50 -9.96
CA GLN A 163 9.16 -9.68 -11.18
C GLN A 163 8.49 -9.13 -12.45
N SER A 164 7.32 -8.49 -12.33
CA SER A 164 6.71 -7.75 -13.43
C SER A 164 7.70 -6.75 -14.02
N ILE A 165 7.71 -6.66 -15.35
CA ILE A 165 8.51 -5.69 -16.09
C ILE A 165 8.12 -4.23 -15.77
N TYR A 166 6.95 -4.02 -15.17
CA TYR A 166 6.42 -2.71 -14.82
C TYR A 166 6.79 -2.24 -13.41
N THR A 167 7.15 -3.15 -12.50
CA THR A 167 7.42 -2.87 -11.08
C THR A 167 8.35 -1.67 -10.88
N HIS A 168 9.53 -1.71 -11.49
CA HIS A 168 10.55 -0.67 -11.31
C HIS A 168 10.07 0.69 -11.84
N ASN A 169 9.40 0.70 -12.99
CA ASN A 169 8.94 1.93 -13.63
C ASN A 169 7.79 2.58 -12.85
N ILE A 170 6.89 1.78 -12.27
CA ILE A 170 5.81 2.28 -11.40
C ILE A 170 6.41 2.96 -10.17
N ILE A 171 7.26 2.25 -9.41
CA ILE A 171 7.90 2.78 -8.20
C ILE A 171 8.70 4.06 -8.51
N ARG A 172 9.51 4.05 -9.58
CA ARG A 172 10.29 5.22 -10.00
C ARG A 172 9.42 6.43 -10.31
N SER A 173 8.25 6.22 -10.94
CA SER A 173 7.37 7.30 -11.37
C SER A 173 6.53 7.89 -10.24
N LEU A 174 5.98 7.03 -9.38
CA LEU A 174 5.10 7.41 -8.27
C LEU A 174 5.91 7.79 -7.02
N GLY A 175 7.16 7.35 -6.96
CA GLY A 175 8.11 7.66 -5.91
C GLY A 175 7.99 6.70 -4.73
N GLN A 176 8.96 6.81 -3.84
CA GLN A 176 9.04 6.00 -2.63
C GLN A 176 9.31 6.92 -1.44
N ILE A 177 9.03 6.44 -0.24
CA ILE A 177 9.50 7.09 0.98
C ILE A 177 11.02 7.22 0.96
N LYS A 178 11.49 8.36 1.46
CA LYS A 178 12.90 8.62 1.73
C LYS A 178 13.01 8.98 3.21
N LEU A 179 13.99 8.38 3.89
CA LEU A 179 14.44 8.83 5.21
C LEU A 179 15.10 10.20 5.12
#